data_AF-A0A2H9LVX3-F1
#
_entry.id   AF-A0A2H9LVX3-F1
#
_cell.length_a   1.000
_cell.length_b   1.000
_cell.length_c   1.000
_cell.angle_alpha   90.00
_cell.angle_beta   90.00
_cell.angle_gamma   90.00
#
_symmetry.space_group_name_H-M   'P 1'
#
loop_
_entity.id
_entity.type
_entity.pdbx_description
1 polymer ?
#
loop_
_entity_poly.entity_id
_entity_poly.type
_entity_poly.pdbx_seq_one_letter_code
_entity_poly.pdbx_strand_id
1 'polypeptide(L)'
;MAPGSIFNRIFKGKEQAPETEYLEIDLGKEISKKTKVIIRPFILKQFDDVNKILEVLREGYTIALIDIKPLKSKDIVELKRAVSKIKKTCDALEGSVAGFGENVIIATPSFAEIYKAKEIQPVVDKGFSSA
;
A
#
# COMPACT_ATOMS: atom_id res chain seq x y z
N MET A 1 -23.88 -72.22 -40.40
CA MET A 1 -23.24 -71.49 -41.51
C MET A 1 -24.26 -70.47 -42.02
N ALA A 2 -23.90 -69.18 -41.93
CA ALA A 2 -24.59 -67.94 -42.37
C ALA A 2 -25.95 -67.54 -41.75
N PRO A 3 -26.30 -66.23 -41.70
CA PRO A 3 -25.46 -65.02 -41.65
C PRO A 3 -25.91 -63.98 -40.60
N GLY A 4 -25.04 -63.00 -40.32
CA GLY A 4 -25.32 -61.88 -39.43
C GLY A 4 -26.30 -60.85 -40.00
N SER A 5 -26.73 -59.93 -39.14
CA SER A 5 -27.26 -58.61 -39.55
C SER A 5 -27.12 -57.62 -38.39
N ILE A 6 -26.11 -56.78 -38.56
CA ILE A 6 -25.79 -55.55 -37.85
C ILE A 6 -26.67 -54.46 -38.46
N PHE A 7 -27.86 -54.17 -37.91
CA PHE A 7 -28.56 -52.88 -38.08
C PHE A 7 -29.85 -52.84 -37.26
N ASN A 8 -29.80 -52.36 -36.01
CA ASN A 8 -30.87 -51.59 -35.34
C ASN A 8 -30.62 -51.52 -33.83
N ARG A 9 -29.82 -50.53 -33.41
CA ARG A 9 -30.00 -49.80 -32.14
C ARG A 9 -29.03 -48.62 -32.05
N ILE A 10 -29.12 -47.76 -33.07
CA ILE A 10 -28.95 -46.32 -32.84
C ILE A 10 -30.25 -45.85 -32.14
N PHE A 11 -30.14 -44.89 -31.23
CA PHE A 11 -31.15 -44.32 -30.34
C PHE A 11 -31.31 -45.00 -28.96
N LYS A 12 -30.35 -44.73 -28.07
CA LYS A 12 -30.68 -44.41 -26.68
C LYS A 12 -29.72 -43.35 -26.18
N GLY A 13 -30.20 -42.11 -26.17
CA GLY A 13 -29.49 -40.95 -25.68
C GLY A 13 -29.09 -41.12 -24.22
N LYS A 14 -27.92 -40.56 -23.90
CA LYS A 14 -27.60 -40.04 -22.58
C LYS A 14 -26.95 -38.68 -22.80
N GLU A 15 -27.71 -37.64 -22.50
CA GLU A 15 -27.20 -36.32 -22.20
C GLU A 15 -26.16 -36.47 -21.07
N GLN A 16 -24.91 -36.16 -21.36
CA GLN A 16 -23.91 -35.89 -20.34
C GLN A 16 -24.02 -34.40 -20.01
N ALA A 17 -24.67 -34.11 -18.89
CA ALA A 17 -24.53 -32.81 -18.25
C ALA A 17 -23.04 -32.63 -17.87
N PRO A 18 -22.45 -31.44 -18.07
CA PRO A 18 -21.09 -31.20 -17.62
C PRO A 18 -21.09 -31.24 -16.08
N GLU A 19 -20.38 -32.21 -15.51
CA GLU A 19 -19.99 -32.16 -14.10
C GLU A 19 -19.12 -30.93 -13.92
N THR A 20 -19.72 -29.85 -13.40
CA THR A 20 -18.99 -28.72 -12.90
C THR A 20 -18.15 -29.22 -11.74
N GLU A 21 -16.85 -29.39 -11.98
CA GLU A 21 -15.84 -29.66 -10.98
C GLU A 21 -15.85 -28.47 -10.00
N TYR A 22 -16.53 -28.65 -8.88
CA TYR A 22 -16.59 -27.66 -7.82
C TYR A 22 -15.19 -27.56 -7.20
N LEU A 23 -14.50 -26.45 -7.46
CA LEU A 23 -13.31 -26.07 -6.71
C LEU A 23 -13.74 -25.73 -5.28
N GLU A 24 -13.55 -26.67 -4.36
CA GLU A 24 -13.63 -26.40 -2.92
C GLU A 24 -12.58 -25.34 -2.58
N ILE A 25 -13.03 -24.13 -2.26
CA ILE A 25 -12.16 -23.09 -1.72
C ILE A 25 -11.94 -23.45 -0.25
N ASP A 26 -10.76 -23.99 0.06
CA ASP A 26 -10.24 -24.20 1.41
C ASP A 26 -10.17 -22.82 2.14
N LEU A 27 -11.29 -22.38 2.73
CA LEU A 27 -11.40 -21.16 3.55
C LEU A 27 -10.52 -21.21 4.84
N GLY A 28 -9.87 -22.36 5.09
CA GLY A 28 -9.02 -22.61 6.26
C GLY A 28 -7.52 -22.44 6.02
N LYS A 29 -7.07 -22.09 4.81
CA LYS A 29 -5.65 -21.84 4.48
C LYS A 29 -5.39 -20.42 3.98
N GLU A 30 -6.01 -19.41 4.58
CA GLU A 30 -5.34 -18.11 4.66
C GLU A 30 -4.21 -18.20 5.69
N ILE A 31 -3.19 -18.99 5.33
CA ILE A 31 -1.84 -18.73 5.76
C ILE A 31 -1.61 -17.30 5.29
N SER A 32 -1.75 -16.36 6.22
CA SER A 32 -1.25 -15.00 6.13
C SER A 32 0.20 -15.12 5.67
N LYS A 33 0.40 -15.09 4.34
CA LYS A 33 1.72 -14.84 3.76
C LYS A 33 2.14 -13.57 4.46
N LYS A 34 3.18 -13.64 5.31
CA LYS A 34 3.79 -12.46 5.91
C LYS A 34 4.28 -11.60 4.75
N THR A 35 3.42 -10.73 4.24
CA THR A 35 3.74 -9.81 3.17
C THR A 35 4.81 -8.90 3.73
N LYS A 36 6.01 -9.00 3.17
CA LYS A 36 7.11 -8.15 3.59
C LYS A 36 6.71 -6.71 3.30
N VAL A 37 6.59 -5.90 4.35
CA VAL A 37 6.47 -4.46 4.21
C VAL A 37 7.77 -3.93 3.64
N ILE A 38 7.67 -3.16 2.55
CA ILE A 38 8.83 -2.55 1.92
C ILE A 38 8.99 -1.13 2.44
N ILE A 39 10.21 -0.73 2.75
CA ILE A 39 10.54 0.67 3.02
C ILE A 39 11.34 1.15 1.80
N ARG A 40 10.79 2.11 1.06
CA ARG A 40 11.40 2.59 -0.19
C ARG A 40 11.84 4.05 -0.06
N PRO A 41 13.14 4.35 -0.22
CA PRO A 41 13.63 5.71 -0.26
C PRO A 41 13.33 6.37 -1.61
N PHE A 42 12.99 7.66 -1.56
CA PHE A 42 12.73 8.54 -2.68
C PHE A 42 13.51 9.84 -2.46
N ILE A 43 13.94 10.45 -3.56
CA ILE A 43 14.54 11.77 -3.56
C ILE A 43 13.66 12.66 -4.43
N LEU A 44 13.08 13.69 -3.82
CA LEU A 44 12.19 14.62 -4.50
C LEU A 44 13.03 15.75 -5.11
N LYS A 45 13.26 15.70 -6.44
CA LYS A 45 14.07 16.68 -7.18
C LYS A 45 13.21 17.69 -7.93
N GLN A 46 12.02 17.28 -8.35
CA GLN A 46 11.04 18.08 -9.07
C GLN A 46 9.62 17.62 -8.71
N PHE A 47 8.59 18.42 -9.02
CA PHE A 47 7.21 18.08 -8.69
C PHE A 47 6.73 16.74 -9.28
N ASP A 48 7.18 16.37 -10.48
CA ASP A 48 6.76 15.14 -11.14
C ASP A 48 7.19 13.86 -10.41
N ASP A 49 8.22 13.93 -9.58
CA ASP A 49 8.68 12.80 -8.76
C ASP A 49 7.61 12.36 -7.75
N VAL A 50 6.67 13.25 -7.40
CA VAL A 50 5.52 12.92 -6.54
C VAL A 50 4.72 11.76 -7.12
N ASN A 51 4.56 11.69 -8.45
CA ASN A 51 3.69 10.68 -9.06
C ASN A 51 4.17 9.25 -8.75
N LYS A 52 5.49 9.02 -8.72
CA LYS A 52 6.10 7.72 -8.36
C LYS A 52 5.83 7.36 -6.90
N ILE A 53 5.85 8.34 -6.00
CA ILE A 53 5.54 8.14 -4.58
C ILE A 53 4.05 7.76 -4.43
N LEU A 54 3.15 8.44 -5.14
CA LEU A 54 1.72 8.15 -5.06
C LEU A 54 1.36 6.77 -5.60
N GLU A 55 2.01 6.33 -6.68
CA GLU A 55 1.83 4.99 -7.23
C GLU A 55 2.16 3.92 -6.18
N VAL A 56 3.33 4.03 -5.56
CA VAL A 56 3.80 3.10 -4.53
C VAL A 56 2.96 3.13 -3.26
N LEU A 57 2.41 4.29 -2.87
CA LEU A 57 1.49 4.38 -1.72
C LEU A 57 0.15 3.70 -2.00
N ARG A 58 -0.36 3.77 -3.24
CA ARG A 58 -1.60 3.09 -3.66
C ARG A 58 -1.47 1.58 -3.75
N GLU A 59 -0.27 1.08 -4.03
CA GLU A 59 0.02 -0.35 -3.99
C GLU A 59 -0.17 -0.95 -2.59
N GLY A 60 -0.07 -0.14 -1.52
CA GLY A 60 -0.55 -0.51 -0.20
C GLY A 60 0.34 -1.47 0.60
N TYR A 61 1.58 -1.73 0.18
CA TYR A 61 2.55 -2.56 0.94
C TYR A 61 3.90 -1.86 1.18
N THR A 62 4.01 -0.56 0.84
CA THR A 62 5.26 0.20 0.93
C THR A 62 5.13 1.45 1.79
N ILE A 63 6.12 1.67 2.66
CA ILE A 63 6.36 2.92 3.39
C ILE A 63 7.36 3.76 2.59
N ALA A 64 7.01 5.01 2.30
CA ALA A 64 7.87 5.92 1.55
C ALA A 64 8.70 6.81 2.49
N LEU A 65 10.02 6.75 2.32
CA LEU A 65 10.97 7.70 2.93
C LEU A 65 11.40 8.70 1.87
N ILE A 66 11.10 9.99 2.08
CA ILE A 66 11.19 10.99 1.01
C ILE A 66 12.18 12.09 1.44
N ASP A 67 13.35 12.11 0.81
CA ASP A 67 14.28 13.24 0.93
C ASP A 67 13.78 14.41 0.09
N ILE A 68 13.43 15.51 0.77
CA ILE A 68 12.93 16.74 0.18
C ILE A 68 14.01 17.82 0.03
N LYS A 69 15.25 17.57 0.47
CA LYS A 69 16.34 18.56 0.43
C LYS A 69 16.51 19.21 -0.96
N PRO A 70 16.53 18.46 -2.08
CA PRO A 70 16.77 19.06 -3.38
C PRO A 70 15.65 20.00 -3.82
N LEU A 71 14.38 19.58 -3.68
CA LEU A 71 13.24 20.43 -4.02
C LEU A 71 13.10 21.61 -3.06
N LYS A 72 13.34 21.41 -1.76
CA LYS A 72 13.30 22.45 -0.73
C LYS A 72 14.27 23.60 -1.03
N SER A 73 15.49 23.28 -1.45
CA SER A 73 16.49 24.28 -1.82
C SER A 73 16.22 24.97 -3.15
N LYS A 74 15.46 24.34 -4.04
CA LYS A 74 15.15 24.86 -5.38
C LYS A 74 13.91 25.74 -5.39
N ASP A 75 12.80 25.24 -4.87
CA ASP A 75 11.51 25.92 -4.86
C ASP A 75 10.63 25.44 -3.70
N ILE A 76 10.49 26.30 -2.69
CA ILE A 76 9.67 26.05 -1.50
C ILE A 76 8.16 26.01 -1.82
N VAL A 77 7.71 26.72 -2.85
CA VAL A 77 6.29 26.76 -3.27
C VAL A 77 5.94 25.45 -3.95
N GLU A 78 6.81 24.96 -4.83
CA GLU A 78 6.69 23.65 -5.48
C GLU A 78 6.71 22.53 -4.45
N LEU A 79 7.62 22.60 -3.45
CA LEU A 79 7.65 21.66 -2.32
C LEU A 79 6.32 21.64 -1.56
N LYS A 80 5.78 22.80 -1.17
CA LYS A 80 4.50 22.87 -0.44
C LYS A 80 3.37 22.20 -1.22
N ARG A 81 3.34 22.37 -2.54
CA ARG A 81 2.36 21.70 -3.41
C ARG A 81 2.58 20.19 -3.45
N ALA A 82 3.83 19.74 -3.58
CA ALA A 82 4.19 18.33 -3.57
C ALA A 82 3.77 17.64 -2.27
N VAL A 83 4.14 18.21 -1.12
CA VAL A 83 3.76 17.69 0.21
C VAL A 83 2.25 17.67 0.39
N SER A 84 1.54 18.72 -0.05
CA SER A 84 0.07 18.75 0.02
C SER A 84 -0.58 17.64 -0.81
N LYS A 85 -0.04 17.33 -1.99
CA LYS A 85 -0.54 16.24 -2.86
C LYS A 85 -0.32 14.87 -2.22
N ILE A 86 0.86 14.64 -1.63
CA ILE A 86 1.18 13.40 -0.90
C ILE A 86 0.25 13.25 0.30
N LYS A 87 0.11 14.30 1.13
CA LYS A 87 -0.77 14.29 2.29
C LYS A 87 -2.21 13.94 1.93
N LYS A 88 -2.80 14.62 0.94
CA LYS A 88 -4.18 14.33 0.48
C LYS A 88 -4.36 12.88 0.03
N THR A 89 -3.33 12.30 -0.57
CA THR A 89 -3.37 10.91 -1.02
C THR A 89 -3.26 9.96 0.17
N CYS A 90 -2.37 10.21 1.13
CA CYS A 90 -2.30 9.44 2.36
C CYS A 90 -3.61 9.52 3.16
N ASP A 91 -4.19 10.71 3.31
CA ASP A 91 -5.47 10.89 4.00
C ASP A 91 -6.59 10.08 3.31
N ALA A 92 -6.62 10.05 1.97
CA ALA A 92 -7.58 9.24 1.20
C ALA A 92 -7.33 7.73 1.29
N LEU A 93 -6.11 7.31 1.62
CA LEU A 93 -5.72 5.91 1.82
C LEU A 93 -5.73 5.52 3.30
N GLU A 94 -6.31 6.36 4.18
CA GLU A 94 -6.31 6.17 5.64
C GLU A 94 -4.91 5.95 6.23
N GLY A 95 -3.89 6.52 5.58
CA GLY A 95 -2.50 6.46 5.99
C GLY A 95 -2.06 7.66 6.82
N SER A 96 -0.75 7.73 7.10
CA SER A 96 -0.16 8.82 7.89
C SER A 96 1.05 9.45 7.20
N VAL A 97 1.24 10.75 7.43
CA VAL A 97 2.42 11.51 6.98
C VAL A 97 3.03 12.25 8.16
N ALA A 98 4.36 12.23 8.23
CA ALA A 98 5.12 12.98 9.23
C ALA A 98 6.46 13.48 8.65
N GLY A 99 6.92 14.62 9.17
CA GLY A 99 8.30 15.05 8.96
C GLY A 99 9.24 14.29 9.91
N PHE A 100 10.42 13.95 9.42
CA PHE A 100 11.51 13.38 10.20
C PHE A 100 12.76 14.25 10.01
N GLY A 101 13.15 14.97 11.06
CA GLY A 101 14.20 15.98 10.97
C GLY A 101 13.84 17.11 10.01
N GLU A 102 14.84 17.68 9.36
CA GLU A 102 14.68 18.89 8.54
C GLU A 102 14.30 18.61 7.07
N ASN A 103 14.74 17.46 6.54
CA ASN A 103 14.77 17.19 5.11
C ASN A 103 14.10 15.88 4.70
N VAL A 104 13.52 15.13 5.64
CA VAL A 104 12.87 13.86 5.33
C VAL A 104 11.40 13.91 5.69
N ILE A 105 10.57 13.34 4.83
CA ILE A 105 9.16 13.09 5.06
C ILE A 105 8.92 11.59 5.00
N ILE A 106 8.14 11.07 5.94
CA ILE A 106 7.68 9.70 5.97
C ILE A 106 6.22 9.69 5.56
N ALA A 107 5.86 8.85 4.58
CA ALA A 107 4.49 8.62 4.17
C ALA A 107 4.17 7.13 4.25
N THR A 108 3.06 6.82 4.90
CA THR A 108 2.59 5.46 5.18
C THR A 108 1.17 5.30 4.63
N PRO A 109 0.82 4.14 4.07
CA PRO A 109 -0.57 3.76 3.80
C PRO A 109 -1.22 3.15 5.06
N SER A 110 -2.48 2.73 4.98
CA SER A 110 -3.32 2.31 6.13
C SER A 110 -2.76 1.19 7.01
N PHE A 111 -1.86 0.32 6.52
CA PHE A 111 -1.32 -0.77 7.33
C PHE A 111 -0.26 -0.31 8.35
N ALA A 112 0.25 0.92 8.23
CA ALA A 112 1.33 1.44 9.07
C ALA A 112 0.96 2.79 9.69
N GLU A 113 1.25 2.93 10.98
CA GLU A 113 1.04 4.16 11.73
C GLU A 113 2.38 4.79 12.12
N ILE A 114 2.47 6.11 12.00
CA ILE A 114 3.61 6.88 12.49
C ILE A 114 3.33 7.29 13.93
N TYR A 115 4.00 6.66 14.89
CA TYR A 115 3.95 7.08 16.28
C TYR A 115 4.59 8.47 16.46
N LYS A 116 3.78 9.44 16.88
CA LYS A 116 4.21 10.82 17.17
C LYS A 116 4.35 10.95 18.69
N ALA A 117 5.58 10.88 19.20
CA ALA A 117 5.83 11.19 20.60
C ALA A 117 5.38 12.63 20.86
N LYS A 118 4.56 12.83 21.88
CA LYS A 118 4.17 14.17 22.34
C LYS A 118 5.46 14.90 22.69
N GLU A 119 5.73 16.04 22.04
CA GLU A 119 6.94 16.82 22.27
C GLU A 119 7.19 16.93 23.78
N ILE A 120 8.35 16.45 24.24
CA ILE A 120 8.81 16.71 25.60
C ILE A 120 9.07 18.21 25.62
N GLN A 121 8.09 18.99 26.06
CA GLN A 121 8.33 20.39 26.35
C GLN A 121 9.45 20.42 27.39
N PRO A 122 10.57 21.12 27.15
CA PRO A 122 11.59 21.26 28.16
C PRO A 122 10.93 21.85 29.39
N VAL A 123 10.97 21.11 30.50
CA VAL A 123 10.49 21.61 31.79
C VAL A 123 11.35 22.83 32.08
N VAL A 124 10.75 24.01 31.94
CA VAL A 124 11.41 25.26 32.33
C VAL A 124 11.50 25.23 33.84
N ASP A 125 12.68 24.90 34.37
CA ASP A 125 12.99 25.06 35.78
C ASP A 125 12.78 26.52 36.15
N LYS A 126 11.64 26.82 36.78
CA LYS A 126 11.43 28.11 37.43
C LYS A 126 12.37 28.14 38.62
N GLY A 127 13.55 28.73 38.39
CA GLY A 127 14.54 29.00 39.40
C GLY A 127 13.90 29.63 40.64
N PHE A 128 14.33 29.13 41.80
CA PHE A 128 14.10 29.69 43.11
C PHE A 128 14.25 31.22 43.08
N SER A 129 13.16 31.95 43.28
CA SER A 129 13.19 33.31 43.81
C SER A 129 12.82 33.20 45.27
N SER A 130 13.79 32.85 46.12
CA SER A 130 13.66 33.06 47.56
C SER A 130 13.97 34.52 47.89
N ALA A 131 13.05 35.09 48.65
CA ALA A 131 13.06 36.39 49.30
C ALA A 131 14.34 36.70 50.09
#